data_AF-A0A4Y9ZGH6-F1
#
_entry.id   AF-A0A4Y9ZGH6-F1
#
_cell.length_a   1.000
_cell.length_b   1.000
_cell.length_c   1.000
_cell.angle_alpha   90.00
_cell.angle_beta   90.00
_cell.angle_gamma   90.00
#
_symmetry.space_group_name_H-M   'P 1'
#
loop_
_entity.id
_entity.type
_entity.pdbx_description
1 polymer ?
#
loop_
_entity_poly.entity_id
_entity_poly.type
_entity_poly.pdbx_seq_one_letter_code
_entity_poly.pdbx_strand_id
1 'polypeptide(L)'
;MNKRMAMLSAKYLTVNHSHKLSKRLVKVAGQTVFGALHMTVNEYGKICQMTLTLTKGHDQFMPSLGQMPDLLVNYGHRDIELVFTDSTHVDKAQLKHIFPALLYDVHPVPNHSSLPSLEIPQDWSTWILSSEYQIRTRITCIMDDLAKLDNMGKLQVGFDMEWPVDRINGIHGPVAIIQISYGKDIFILQLRAFLQNGMLHLPCVLLAF
;
A
#
# COMPACT_ATOMS: atom_id res chain seq x y z
N MET A 1 -25.85 16.45 6.19
CA MET A 1 -25.63 15.01 6.42
C MET A 1 -26.99 14.33 6.59
N ASN A 2 -27.23 13.20 5.92
CA ASN A 2 -28.53 12.50 6.01
C ASN A 2 -28.72 11.99 7.45
N LYS A 3 -29.83 12.32 8.13
CA LYS A 3 -30.03 12.05 9.58
C LYS A 3 -29.77 10.58 9.97
N ARG A 4 -29.96 9.65 9.03
CA ARG A 4 -29.68 8.21 9.20
C ARG A 4 -28.20 7.88 9.39
N MET A 5 -27.28 8.62 8.76
CA MET A 5 -25.84 8.37 8.91
C MET A 5 -25.29 8.90 10.22
N ALA A 6 -25.88 9.97 10.76
CA ALA A 6 -25.50 10.53 12.05
C ALA A 6 -25.90 9.62 13.23
N MET A 7 -26.96 8.80 13.05
CA MET A 7 -27.41 7.81 14.04
C MET A 7 -26.58 6.52 14.06
N LEU A 8 -25.54 6.41 13.22
CA LEU A 8 -24.69 5.20 13.22
C LEU A 8 -23.74 5.23 14.41
N SER A 9 -23.53 4.08 15.04
CA SER A 9 -22.45 3.93 16.00
C SER A 9 -21.09 4.03 15.31
N ALA A 10 -20.08 4.35 16.10
CA ALA A 10 -18.69 4.45 15.66
C ALA A 10 -17.77 3.96 16.78
N LYS A 11 -18.09 2.79 17.35
CA LYS A 11 -17.28 2.20 18.42
C LYS A 11 -15.85 1.97 17.95
N TYR A 12 -15.71 1.52 16.70
CA TYR A 12 -14.44 1.38 16.00
C TYR A 12 -14.47 2.18 14.72
N LEU A 13 -13.42 2.96 14.48
CA LEU A 13 -13.28 3.78 13.30
C LEU A 13 -12.12 3.33 12.44
N THR A 14 -12.30 3.42 11.12
CA THR A 14 -11.21 3.41 10.16
C THR A 14 -11.16 4.76 9.46
N VAL A 15 -10.01 5.41 9.50
CA VAL A 15 -9.76 6.68 8.80
C VAL A 15 -8.77 6.46 7.66
N ASN A 16 -9.06 7.05 6.51
CA ASN A 16 -8.21 6.91 5.32
C ASN A 16 -8.35 8.09 4.37
N HIS A 17 -7.26 8.41 3.66
CA HIS A 17 -7.23 9.36 2.57
C HIS A 17 -7.31 8.65 1.21
N SER A 18 -8.38 8.89 0.45
CA SER A 18 -8.49 8.42 -0.93
C SER A 18 -8.04 9.48 -1.93
N HIS A 19 -7.07 9.11 -2.77
CA HIS A 19 -6.60 9.93 -3.90
C HIS A 19 -7.23 9.53 -5.25
N LYS A 20 -7.95 8.40 -5.28
CA LYS A 20 -8.56 7.92 -6.53
C LYS A 20 -9.73 8.81 -6.93
N LEU A 21 -10.49 9.30 -5.95
CA LEU A 21 -11.62 10.19 -6.19
C LEU A 21 -11.16 11.58 -6.63
N SER A 22 -10.18 12.17 -5.95
CA SER A 22 -9.66 13.50 -6.33
C SER A 22 -9.17 13.57 -7.78
N LYS A 23 -8.51 12.51 -8.27
CA LYS A 23 -8.09 12.40 -9.67
C LYS A 23 -9.23 12.40 -10.69
N ARG A 24 -10.45 12.07 -10.27
CA ARG A 24 -11.66 12.03 -11.11
C ARG A 24 -12.56 13.27 -10.95
N LEU A 25 -12.25 14.15 -9.99
CA LEU A 25 -12.97 15.40 -9.83
C LEU A 25 -12.55 16.42 -10.89
N VAL A 26 -13.37 17.45 -11.07
CA VAL A 26 -13.11 18.51 -12.05
C VAL A 26 -11.80 19.23 -11.72
N LYS A 27 -10.99 19.45 -12.75
CA LYS A 27 -9.76 20.24 -12.66
C LYS A 27 -10.07 21.69 -13.00
N VAL A 28 -9.50 22.62 -12.25
CA VAL A 28 -9.59 24.06 -12.54
C VAL A 28 -8.25 24.48 -13.13
N ALA A 29 -8.27 25.06 -14.34
CA ALA A 29 -7.06 25.39 -15.09
C ALA A 29 -6.05 24.22 -15.22
N GLY A 30 -6.56 22.99 -15.39
CA GLY A 30 -5.74 21.79 -15.50
C GLY A 30 -5.14 21.27 -14.18
N GLN A 31 -5.37 21.94 -13.06
CA GLN A 31 -4.89 21.54 -11.74
C GLN A 31 -5.99 20.87 -10.90
N THR A 32 -5.58 19.89 -10.10
CA THR A 32 -6.50 19.21 -9.17
C THR A 32 -6.74 20.13 -7.96
N VAL A 33 -8.01 20.46 -7.70
CA VAL A 33 -8.37 21.37 -6.60
C VAL A 33 -8.24 20.68 -5.24
N PHE A 34 -8.70 19.44 -5.12
CA PHE A 34 -8.63 18.67 -3.87
C PHE A 34 -7.52 17.61 -3.94
N GLY A 35 -6.62 17.57 -2.97
CA GLY A 35 -5.56 16.57 -2.91
C GLY A 35 -6.09 15.19 -2.51
N ALA A 36 -7.10 15.13 -1.63
CA ALA A 36 -7.64 13.88 -1.12
C ALA A 36 -9.11 13.98 -0.69
N LEU A 37 -9.76 12.82 -0.56
CA LEU A 37 -10.99 12.64 0.20
C LEU A 37 -10.65 11.88 1.48
N HIS A 38 -10.72 12.54 2.63
CA HIS A 38 -10.68 11.86 3.92
C HIS A 38 -12.02 11.18 4.18
N MET A 39 -11.99 9.88 4.45
CA MET A 39 -13.18 9.08 4.75
C MET A 39 -13.04 8.41 6.12
N THR A 40 -14.13 8.41 6.86
CA THR A 40 -14.24 7.72 8.14
C THR A 40 -15.35 6.69 8.05
N VAL A 41 -15.02 5.45 8.42
CA VAL A 41 -15.90 4.28 8.32
C VAL A 41 -16.02 3.63 9.70
N ASN A 42 -17.22 3.20 10.09
CA ASN A 42 -17.45 2.52 11.36
C ASN A 42 -17.23 1.00 11.31
N GLU A 43 -17.49 0.32 12.42
CA GLU A 43 -17.39 -1.13 12.58
C GLU A 43 -18.25 -1.95 11.61
N TYR A 44 -19.26 -1.36 10.97
CA TYR A 44 -20.14 -2.01 9.99
C TYR A 44 -19.77 -1.71 8.54
N GLY A 45 -18.62 -1.10 8.30
CA GLY A 45 -18.21 -0.69 6.96
C GLY A 45 -19.06 0.46 6.40
N LYS A 46 -19.78 1.21 7.24
CA LYS A 46 -20.60 2.35 6.83
C LYS A 46 -19.81 3.65 6.96
N ILE A 47 -19.93 4.49 5.93
CA ILE A 47 -19.29 5.79 5.91
C ILE A 47 -20.02 6.73 6.87
N CYS A 48 -19.32 7.19 7.90
CA CYS A 48 -19.83 8.13 8.90
C CYS A 48 -19.50 9.58 8.53
N GLN A 49 -18.35 9.81 7.89
CA GLN A 49 -17.91 11.14 7.51
C GLN A 49 -17.07 11.10 6.23
N MET A 50 -17.20 12.16 5.44
CA MET A 50 -16.38 12.41 4.26
C MET A 50 -15.99 13.89 4.22
N THR A 51 -14.70 14.17 4.08
CA THR A 51 -14.16 15.53 4.01
C THR A 51 -13.23 15.62 2.81
N LEU A 52 -13.55 16.48 1.83
CA LEU A 52 -12.63 16.81 0.75
C LEU A 52 -11.55 17.75 1.28
N THR A 53 -10.29 17.38 1.13
CA THR A 53 -9.16 18.15 1.62
C THR A 53 -8.27 18.60 0.46
N LEU A 54 -7.76 19.82 0.55
CA LEU A 54 -6.77 20.36 -0.39
C LEU A 54 -5.43 19.63 -0.21
N THR A 55 -5.07 19.29 1.03
CA THR A 55 -3.83 18.58 1.40
C THR A 55 -4.13 17.41 2.34
N LYS A 56 -3.09 16.70 2.81
CA LYS A 56 -3.20 15.69 3.89
C LYS A 56 -3.05 16.29 5.29
N GLY A 57 -3.06 17.62 5.41
CA GLY A 57 -2.87 18.30 6.69
C GLY A 57 -3.97 17.97 7.69
N HIS A 58 -3.60 17.69 8.94
CA HIS A 58 -4.53 17.40 10.02
C HIS A 58 -5.53 18.52 10.26
N ASP A 59 -5.12 19.76 10.05
CA ASP A 59 -5.94 20.97 10.14
C ASP A 59 -7.18 20.93 9.23
N GLN A 60 -7.15 20.16 8.15
CA GLN A 60 -8.23 20.12 7.16
C GLN A 60 -9.34 19.12 7.47
N PHE A 61 -9.06 18.06 8.25
CA PHE A 61 -10.05 17.00 8.51
C PHE A 61 -10.28 16.69 9.98
N MET A 62 -9.28 16.93 10.86
CA MET A 62 -9.42 16.68 12.30
C MET A 62 -10.55 17.50 12.95
N PRO A 63 -10.78 18.79 12.59
CA PRO A 63 -11.89 19.55 13.17
C PRO A 63 -13.27 18.94 12.87
N SER A 64 -13.44 18.34 11.68
CA SER A 64 -14.68 17.65 11.35
C SER A 64 -14.76 16.32 12.09
N LEU A 65 -13.68 15.55 12.12
CA LEU A 65 -13.60 14.25 12.79
C LEU A 65 -13.84 14.37 14.30
N GLY A 66 -13.35 15.44 14.93
CA GLY A 66 -13.51 15.73 16.35
C GLY A 66 -14.94 16.06 16.78
N GLN A 67 -15.89 16.22 15.85
CA GLN A 67 -17.32 16.39 16.18
C GLN A 67 -18.04 15.05 16.38
N MET A 68 -17.40 13.92 16.03
CA MET A 68 -18.02 12.59 16.17
C MET A 68 -18.41 12.21 17.62
N PRO A 69 -17.64 12.52 18.67
CA PRO A 69 -18.01 12.15 20.03
C PRO A 69 -19.33 12.81 20.45
N ASP A 70 -19.50 14.10 20.16
CA ASP A 70 -20.74 14.82 20.41
C ASP A 70 -21.93 14.20 19.66
N LEU A 71 -21.72 13.79 18.40
CA LEU A 71 -22.75 13.09 17.63
C LEU A 71 -23.12 11.75 18.27
N LEU A 72 -22.15 10.96 18.71
CA LEU A 72 -22.40 9.67 19.34
C LEU A 72 -23.22 9.83 20.62
N VAL A 73 -22.84 10.77 21.49
CA VAL A 73 -23.57 11.08 22.72
C VAL A 73 -25.01 11.51 22.41
N ASN A 74 -25.19 12.41 21.43
CA ASN A 74 -26.51 12.91 21.03
C ASN A 74 -27.45 11.81 20.53
N TYR A 75 -26.91 10.71 20.00
CA TYR A 75 -27.69 9.57 19.52
C TYR A 75 -27.67 8.35 20.46
N GLY A 76 -27.16 8.51 21.69
CA GLY A 76 -27.18 7.47 22.72
C GLY A 76 -26.16 6.34 22.50
N HIS A 77 -25.12 6.59 21.70
CA HIS A 77 -24.04 5.64 21.46
C HIS A 77 -22.93 5.78 22.50
N ARG A 78 -22.12 4.73 22.61
CA ARG A 78 -20.88 4.74 23.39
C ARG A 78 -19.78 5.47 22.62
N ASP A 79 -18.77 5.91 23.36
CA ASP A 79 -17.58 6.54 22.82
C ASP A 79 -16.75 5.63 21.90
N ILE A 80 -15.82 6.25 21.17
CA ILE A 80 -14.89 5.59 20.27
C ILE A 80 -13.81 4.89 21.09
N GLU A 81 -13.68 3.58 20.93
CA GLU A 81 -12.70 2.76 21.65
C GLU A 81 -11.44 2.46 20.82
N LEU A 82 -11.55 2.46 19.48
CA LEU A 82 -10.45 2.11 18.59
C LEU A 82 -10.50 2.88 17.28
N VAL A 83 -9.34 3.34 16.80
CA VAL A 83 -9.19 3.97 15.48
C VAL A 83 -8.07 3.28 14.70
N PHE A 84 -8.40 2.79 13.50
CA PHE A 84 -7.47 2.27 12.51
C PHE A 84 -7.07 3.39 11.55
N THR A 85 -5.77 3.53 11.30
CA THR A 85 -5.17 4.44 10.32
C THR A 85 -3.96 3.79 9.68
N ASP A 86 -3.65 4.15 8.43
CA ASP A 86 -2.44 3.74 7.73
C ASP A 86 -1.18 4.47 8.26
N SER A 87 -1.36 5.58 8.98
CA SER A 87 -0.31 6.51 9.38
C SER A 87 -0.31 6.73 10.89
N THR A 88 -0.30 5.63 11.66
CA THR A 88 -0.38 5.68 13.14
C THR A 88 0.65 6.62 13.77
N HIS A 89 1.89 6.66 13.28
CA HIS A 89 2.93 7.55 13.77
C HIS A 89 2.55 9.03 13.65
N VAL A 90 1.89 9.40 12.56
CA VAL A 90 1.54 10.79 12.24
C VAL A 90 0.25 11.19 12.95
N ASP A 91 -0.79 10.35 12.89
CA ASP A 91 -2.13 10.72 13.35
C ASP A 91 -2.31 10.58 14.87
N LYS A 92 -1.51 9.75 15.54
CA LYS A 92 -1.72 9.35 16.94
C LYS A 92 -1.90 10.53 17.90
N ALA A 93 -1.09 11.57 17.79
CA ALA A 93 -1.17 12.71 18.71
C ALA A 93 -2.51 13.46 18.56
N GLN A 94 -2.93 13.70 17.32
CA GLN A 94 -4.18 14.39 17.02
C GLN A 94 -5.40 13.53 17.35
N LEU A 95 -5.38 12.24 17.01
CA LEU A 95 -6.46 11.30 17.35
C LEU A 95 -6.68 11.19 18.86
N LYS A 96 -5.61 11.14 19.65
CA LYS A 96 -5.69 11.17 21.11
C LYS A 96 -6.24 12.47 21.67
N HIS A 97 -5.97 13.59 20.98
CA HIS A 97 -6.48 14.89 21.37
C HIS A 97 -7.99 15.00 21.12
N ILE A 98 -8.46 14.61 19.92
CA ILE A 98 -9.88 14.72 19.57
C ILE A 98 -10.74 13.60 20.15
N PHE A 99 -10.16 12.45 20.49
CA PHE A 99 -10.85 11.31 21.09
C PHE A 99 -10.18 10.90 22.41
N PRO A 100 -10.49 11.59 23.53
CA PRO A 100 -9.91 11.27 24.83
C PRO A 100 -10.20 9.84 25.31
N ALA A 101 -11.31 9.23 24.87
CA ALA A 101 -11.67 7.84 25.17
C ALA A 101 -10.60 6.83 24.70
N LEU A 102 -9.79 7.17 23.69
CA LEU A 102 -8.66 6.35 23.23
C LEU A 102 -7.49 6.27 24.22
N LEU A 103 -7.57 6.96 25.36
CA LEU A 103 -6.58 6.91 26.41
C LEU A 103 -7.01 6.05 27.60
N TYR A 104 -8.29 5.67 27.66
CA TYR A 104 -8.85 4.93 28.77
C TYR A 104 -8.47 3.45 28.72
N ASP A 105 -7.88 2.93 29.80
CA ASP A 105 -7.51 1.52 29.97
C ASP A 105 -6.66 0.93 28.82
N VAL A 106 -5.81 1.76 28.20
CA VAL A 106 -4.96 1.32 27.09
C VAL A 106 -3.67 0.73 27.61
N HIS A 107 -3.54 -0.59 27.45
CA HIS A 107 -2.28 -1.29 27.62
C HIS A 107 -1.50 -1.27 26.29
N PRO A 108 -0.24 -0.78 26.29
CA PRO A 108 0.60 -0.89 25.11
C PRO A 108 0.73 -2.36 24.70
N VAL A 109 0.45 -2.64 23.43
CA VAL A 109 0.79 -3.95 22.86
C VAL A 109 2.29 -4.14 23.05
N PRO A 110 2.75 -5.23 23.70
CA PRO A 110 4.17 -5.52 23.82
C PRO A 110 4.79 -5.44 22.44
N ASN A 111 5.99 -4.86 22.33
CA ASN A 111 6.66 -4.79 21.04
C ASN A 111 7.04 -6.22 20.60
N HIS A 112 6.15 -6.86 19.82
CA HIS A 112 6.39 -8.17 19.24
C HIS A 112 7.40 -8.12 18.08
N SER A 113 8.05 -6.96 17.84
CA SER A 113 9.23 -6.82 16.98
C SER A 113 10.47 -7.58 17.51
N SER A 114 10.30 -8.47 18.49
CA SER A 114 11.28 -9.49 18.86
C SER A 114 11.33 -10.66 17.87
N LEU A 115 10.45 -10.70 16.87
CA LEU A 115 10.60 -11.63 15.76
C LEU A 115 11.93 -11.31 15.05
N PRO A 116 12.76 -12.32 14.78
CA PRO A 116 13.99 -12.11 14.04
C PRO A 116 13.68 -11.47 12.70
N SER A 117 14.58 -10.59 12.23
CA SER A 117 14.53 -10.06 10.87
C SER A 117 14.34 -11.22 9.89
N LEU A 118 13.47 -11.05 8.90
CA LEU A 118 13.38 -12.02 7.82
C LEU A 118 14.71 -12.00 7.07
N GLU A 119 15.46 -13.09 7.17
CA GLU A 119 16.74 -13.27 6.49
C GLU A 119 16.57 -14.28 5.35
N ILE A 120 17.37 -14.10 4.29
CA ILE A 120 17.47 -15.10 3.22
C ILE A 120 18.15 -16.34 3.82
N PRO A 121 17.58 -17.55 3.69
CA PRO A 121 18.21 -18.75 4.23
C PRO A 121 19.62 -18.96 3.67
N GLN A 122 20.55 -19.46 4.50
CA GLN A 122 21.97 -19.61 4.12
C GLN A 122 22.20 -20.54 2.93
N ASP A 123 21.26 -21.46 2.65
CA ASP A 123 21.30 -22.41 1.56
C ASP A 123 20.68 -21.88 0.26
N TRP A 124 20.26 -20.61 0.23
CA TRP A 124 19.75 -19.94 -0.96
C TRP A 124 20.86 -19.15 -1.67
N SER A 125 20.74 -19.03 -2.99
CA SER A 125 21.70 -18.30 -3.82
C SER A 125 21.05 -17.10 -4.48
N THR A 126 21.73 -15.95 -4.44
CA THR A 126 21.28 -14.73 -5.12
C THR A 126 22.17 -14.44 -6.33
N TRP A 127 21.54 -14.27 -7.48
CA TRP A 127 22.22 -14.09 -8.76
C TRP A 127 21.82 -12.75 -9.39
N ILE A 128 22.81 -11.90 -9.66
CA ILE A 128 22.61 -10.67 -10.42
C ILE A 128 22.84 -10.97 -11.90
N LEU A 129 21.80 -10.83 -12.72
CA LEU A 129 21.80 -11.11 -14.15
C LEU A 129 21.72 -9.79 -14.92
N SER A 130 22.78 -9.43 -15.64
CA SER A 130 22.88 -8.14 -16.35
C SER A 130 23.10 -8.30 -17.86
N SER A 131 23.20 -9.53 -18.35
CA SER A 131 23.38 -9.84 -19.77
C SER A 131 22.28 -10.74 -20.31
N GLU A 132 22.01 -10.63 -21.61
CA GLU A 132 21.02 -11.47 -22.29
C GLU A 132 21.31 -12.96 -22.11
N TYR A 133 22.58 -13.35 -22.22
CA TYR A 133 22.99 -14.75 -22.07
C TYR A 133 22.68 -15.30 -20.68
N GLN A 134 23.00 -14.55 -19.61
CA GLN A 134 22.70 -14.96 -18.23
C GLN A 134 21.20 -15.09 -17.99
N ILE A 135 20.43 -14.09 -18.42
CA ILE A 135 18.97 -14.08 -18.29
C ILE A 135 18.38 -15.27 -19.04
N ARG A 136 18.73 -15.44 -20.31
CA ARG A 136 18.23 -16.54 -21.14
C ARG A 136 18.55 -17.89 -20.53
N THR A 137 19.80 -18.11 -20.12
CA THR A 137 20.21 -19.40 -19.53
C THR A 137 19.37 -19.73 -18.30
N ARG A 138 19.15 -18.76 -17.38
CA ARG A 138 18.38 -19.02 -16.16
C ARG A 138 16.88 -19.20 -16.42
N ILE A 139 16.28 -18.36 -17.25
CA ILE A 139 14.85 -18.48 -17.56
C ILE A 139 14.57 -19.77 -18.34
N THR A 140 15.45 -20.17 -19.27
CA THR A 140 15.30 -21.45 -19.98
C THR A 140 15.31 -22.63 -19.01
N CYS A 141 16.16 -22.64 -17.97
CA CYS A 141 16.12 -23.70 -16.96
C CYS A 141 14.76 -23.79 -16.24
N ILE A 142 14.16 -22.64 -15.90
CA ILE A 142 12.83 -22.58 -15.28
C ILE A 142 11.76 -23.14 -16.24
N MET A 143 11.85 -22.77 -17.52
CA MET A 143 10.93 -23.25 -18.56
C MET A 143 11.10 -24.75 -18.85
N ASP A 144 12.32 -25.27 -18.81
CA ASP A 144 12.60 -26.70 -18.97
C ASP A 144 11.97 -27.51 -17.83
N ASP A 145 11.98 -26.99 -16.61
CA ASP A 145 11.31 -27.63 -15.47
C ASP A 145 9.79 -27.54 -15.59
N LEU A 146 9.25 -26.40 -16.04
CA LEU A 146 7.83 -26.26 -16.37
C LEU A 146 7.38 -27.29 -17.41
N ALA A 147 8.18 -27.52 -18.46
CA ALA A 147 7.87 -28.46 -19.53
C ALA A 147 7.87 -29.94 -19.07
N LYS A 148 8.53 -30.26 -17.95
CA LYS A 148 8.55 -31.61 -17.36
C LYS A 148 7.34 -31.89 -16.46
N LEU A 149 6.58 -30.86 -16.09
CA LEU A 149 5.41 -31.04 -15.24
C LEU A 149 4.30 -31.77 -16.02
N ASP A 150 3.62 -32.68 -15.33
CA ASP A 150 2.39 -33.27 -15.85
C ASP A 150 1.23 -32.25 -15.84
N ASN A 151 0.08 -32.62 -16.37
CA ASN A 151 -1.10 -31.73 -16.43
C ASN A 151 -1.61 -31.26 -15.05
N MET A 152 -1.12 -31.83 -13.95
CA MET A 152 -1.51 -31.51 -12.57
C MET A 152 -0.42 -30.77 -11.79
N GLY A 153 0.82 -30.76 -12.31
CA GLY A 153 1.97 -30.11 -11.72
C GLY A 153 1.86 -28.59 -11.73
N LYS A 154 2.41 -27.95 -10.70
CA LYS A 154 2.46 -26.49 -10.60
C LYS A 154 3.90 -26.04 -10.36
N LEU A 155 4.35 -25.12 -11.19
CA LEU A 155 5.59 -24.38 -10.97
C LEU A 155 5.28 -23.21 -10.03
N GLN A 156 6.03 -23.09 -8.94
CA GLN A 156 5.92 -21.95 -8.02
C GLN A 156 7.10 -21.01 -8.25
N VAL A 157 6.78 -19.75 -8.55
CA VAL A 157 7.76 -18.67 -8.69
C VAL A 157 7.30 -17.48 -7.87
N GLY A 158 8.21 -16.82 -7.16
CA GLY A 158 7.98 -15.48 -6.65
C GLY A 158 8.45 -14.47 -7.68
N PHE A 159 7.67 -13.42 -7.91
CA PHE A 159 7.93 -12.42 -8.94
C PHE A 159 7.67 -11.02 -8.40
N ASP A 160 8.62 -10.10 -8.62
CA ASP A 160 8.45 -8.70 -8.31
C ASP A 160 9.20 -7.78 -9.30
N MET A 161 8.82 -6.51 -9.36
CA MET A 161 9.37 -5.52 -10.28
C MET A 161 9.60 -4.19 -9.59
N GLU A 162 10.72 -3.55 -9.92
CA GLU A 162 11.10 -2.26 -9.35
C GLU A 162 11.29 -1.20 -10.43
N TRP A 163 10.81 0.01 -10.14
CA TRP A 163 10.93 1.17 -11.00
C TRP A 163 11.92 2.20 -10.45
N PRO A 164 12.55 3.01 -11.32
CA PRO A 164 13.34 4.14 -10.86
C PRO A 164 12.45 5.14 -10.09
N VAL A 165 12.94 5.58 -8.94
CA VAL A 165 12.29 6.62 -8.13
C VAL A 165 13.12 7.89 -8.19
N ASP A 166 12.55 8.94 -8.75
CA ASP A 166 13.01 10.32 -8.57
C ASP A 166 12.44 10.84 -7.24
N ARG A 167 13.30 11.35 -6.35
CA ARG A 167 12.89 11.84 -5.03
C ARG A 167 12.00 13.09 -5.09
N ILE A 168 12.02 13.82 -6.20
CA ILE A 168 11.23 15.03 -6.44
C ILE A 168 9.92 14.67 -7.15
N ASN A 169 10.01 13.83 -8.19
CA ASN A 169 8.88 13.58 -9.11
C ASN A 169 8.17 12.22 -8.89
N GLY A 170 8.71 11.36 -8.03
CA GLY A 170 8.18 10.02 -7.76
C GLY A 170 8.67 8.95 -8.74
N ILE A 171 7.91 7.87 -8.88
CA ILE A 171 8.23 6.77 -9.80
C ILE A 171 8.21 7.29 -11.24
N HIS A 172 9.33 7.18 -11.95
CA HIS A 172 9.46 7.67 -13.32
C HIS A 172 10.38 6.77 -14.14
N GLY A 173 9.93 6.40 -15.34
CA GLY A 173 10.70 5.61 -16.31
C GLY A 173 10.28 4.14 -16.42
N PRO A 174 10.93 3.38 -17.32
CA PRO A 174 10.67 1.95 -17.48
C PRO A 174 11.18 1.15 -16.27
N VAL A 175 10.72 -0.09 -16.16
CA VAL A 175 11.14 -1.04 -15.12
C VAL A 175 12.67 -1.13 -15.09
N ALA A 176 13.25 -0.99 -13.90
CA ALA A 176 14.69 -1.04 -13.70
C ALA A 176 15.19 -2.45 -13.35
N ILE A 177 14.41 -3.18 -12.55
CA ILE A 177 14.77 -4.51 -12.04
C ILE A 177 13.55 -5.43 -12.10
N ILE A 178 13.77 -6.69 -12.49
CA ILE A 178 12.85 -7.80 -12.26
C ILE A 178 13.50 -8.75 -11.25
N GLN A 179 12.72 -9.24 -10.29
CA GLN A 179 13.14 -10.23 -9.31
C GLN A 179 12.32 -11.50 -9.51
N ILE A 180 13.00 -12.64 -9.60
CA ILE A 180 12.36 -13.96 -9.73
C ILE A 180 12.98 -14.88 -8.68
N SER A 181 12.16 -15.46 -7.80
CA SER A 181 12.58 -16.54 -6.92
C SER A 181 12.04 -17.87 -7.43
N TYR A 182 12.92 -18.86 -7.55
CA TYR A 182 12.57 -20.20 -7.99
C TYR A 182 13.44 -21.24 -7.28
N GLY A 183 12.81 -22.22 -6.65
CA GLY A 183 13.52 -23.18 -5.80
C GLY A 183 14.24 -22.48 -4.64
N LYS A 184 15.58 -22.54 -4.64
CA LYS A 184 16.46 -21.86 -3.67
C LYS A 184 17.27 -20.73 -4.31
N ASP A 185 16.90 -20.31 -5.52
CA ASP A 185 17.59 -19.26 -6.24
C ASP A 185 16.74 -17.99 -6.32
N ILE A 186 17.38 -16.84 -6.10
CA ILE A 186 16.83 -15.50 -6.29
C ILE A 186 17.58 -14.85 -7.44
N PHE A 187 16.88 -14.58 -8.54
CA PHE A 187 17.41 -13.92 -9.73
C PHE A 187 17.03 -12.44 -9.72
N ILE A 188 18.03 -11.56 -9.77
CA ILE A 188 17.88 -10.11 -9.87
C ILE A 188 18.31 -9.69 -11.27
N LEU A 189 17.34 -9.42 -12.14
CA LEU A 189 17.56 -9.04 -13.53
C LEU A 189 17.69 -7.52 -13.62
N GLN A 190 18.89 -7.02 -13.94
CA GLN A 190 19.14 -5.59 -14.11
C GLN A 190 18.81 -5.18 -15.54
N LEU A 191 17.71 -4.45 -15.73
CA LEU A 191 17.16 -4.19 -17.05
C LEU A 191 17.77 -2.96 -17.74
N ARG A 192 18.56 -2.16 -17.02
CA ARG A 192 19.20 -0.96 -17.56
C ARG A 192 20.06 -1.25 -18.80
N ALA A 193 20.68 -2.42 -18.87
CA ALA A 193 21.48 -2.84 -20.02
C ALA A 193 20.66 -2.99 -21.33
N PHE A 194 19.34 -3.11 -21.21
CA PHE A 194 18.41 -3.31 -22.32
C PHE A 194 17.65 -2.04 -22.70
N LEU A 195 17.95 -0.90 -22.06
CA LEU A 195 17.32 0.36 -22.37
C LEU A 195 17.97 0.97 -23.63
N GLN A 196 17.19 1.10 -24.70
CA GLN A 196 17.63 1.74 -25.94
C GLN A 196 16.58 2.76 -26.37
N ASN A 197 17.01 4.01 -26.65
CA ASN A 197 16.13 5.10 -27.09
C ASN A 197 14.89 5.31 -26.19
N GLY A 198 15.03 5.11 -24.87
CA GLY A 198 13.93 5.25 -23.91
C GLY A 198 12.95 4.08 -23.85
N MET A 199 13.18 3.01 -24.63
CA MET A 199 12.37 1.79 -24.64
C MET A 199 13.18 0.59 -24.13
N LEU A 200 12.51 -0.35 -23.49
CA LEU A 200 13.13 -1.54 -22.92
C LEU A 200 13.10 -2.68 -23.96
N HIS A 201 14.27 -3.09 -24.44
CA HIS A 201 14.44 -4.17 -25.41
C HIS A 201 14.78 -5.47 -24.68
N LEU A 202 13.77 -6.11 -24.11
CA LEU A 202 13.94 -7.31 -23.30
C LEU A 202 14.33 -8.54 -24.13
N PRO A 203 15.13 -9.46 -23.56
CA PRO A 203 15.35 -10.79 -24.13
C PRO A 203 14.01 -11.50 -24.42
N CYS A 204 13.86 -12.08 -25.62
CA CYS A 204 12.60 -12.73 -26.04
C CYS A 204 12.09 -13.81 -25.08
N VAL A 205 13.00 -14.46 -24.36
CA VAL A 205 12.68 -15.49 -23.35
C VAL A 205 11.82 -14.94 -22.20
N LEU A 206 11.90 -13.64 -21.89
CA LEU A 206 11.05 -12.99 -20.89
C LEU A 206 9.65 -12.64 -21.44
N LEU A 207 9.48 -12.69 -22.76
CA LEU A 207 8.21 -12.42 -23.46
C LEU A 207 7.43 -13.70 -23.77
N ALA A 208 7.98 -14.87 -23.43
CA ALA A 208 7.40 -16.18 -23.71
C ALA A 208 6.44 -16.68 -22.62
N PHE A 209 6.19 -15.86 -21.58
CA PHE A 209 5.18 -16.09 -20.56
C PHE A 209 3.81 -15.60 -21.01
#